data_AF-A0A3A6EA99-F1
#
_entry.id   AF-A0A3A6EA99-F1
#
_cell.length_a   1.000
_cell.length_b   1.000
_cell.length_c   1.000
_cell.angle_alpha   90.00
_cell.angle_beta   90.00
_cell.angle_gamma   90.00
#
_symmetry.space_group_name_H-M   'P 1'
#
loop_
_entity.id
_entity.type
_entity.pdbx_description
1 polymer ?
#
loop_
_entity_poly.entity_id
_entity_poly.type
_entity_poly.pdbx_seq_one_letter_code
_entity_poly.pdbx_strand_id
1 'polypeptide(L)'
;MDFNKIKEMGLEYAEKGKNAALDLAEKGKTQALIVNEQGKLLKAQRQLGALVYSLAKGKEENQPLVDRYIEMIDHIEQEIARLKASLTPAEAAEAEYVVHEEVPADQPEAPAAEAVPEEHKACPQCGAPVSDDALFCNKCGAQL
;
A
#
# COMPACT_ATOMS: atom_id res chain seq x y z
N MET A 1 18.04 55.15 -16.49
CA MET A 1 17.47 53.91 -15.93
C MET A 1 16.33 54.27 -15.00
N ASP A 2 15.11 53.86 -15.32
CA ASP A 2 13.95 54.10 -14.46
C ASP A 2 14.00 53.22 -13.21
N PHE A 3 14.30 53.82 -12.06
CA PHE A 3 14.44 53.13 -10.78
C PHE A 3 13.17 52.34 -10.38
N ASN A 4 11.99 52.85 -10.77
CA ASN A 4 10.71 52.16 -10.57
C ASN A 4 10.63 50.82 -11.32
N LYS A 5 11.15 50.78 -12.55
CA LYS A 5 11.12 49.57 -13.39
C LYS A 5 12.04 48.47 -12.86
N ILE A 6 13.16 48.86 -12.24
CA ILE A 6 14.08 47.92 -11.57
C ILE A 6 13.44 47.35 -10.30
N LYS A 7 12.74 48.20 -9.52
CA LYS A 7 12.04 47.77 -8.31
C LYS A 7 10.89 46.80 -8.60
N GLU A 8 10.08 47.09 -9.62
CA GLU A 8 8.99 46.20 -10.06
C GLU A 8 9.53 44.85 -10.52
N MET A 9 10.58 44.83 -11.34
CA MET A 9 11.21 43.61 -11.79
C MET A 9 11.76 42.79 -10.61
N GLY A 10 12.40 43.45 -9.62
CA GLY A 10 12.87 42.79 -8.41
C GLY A 10 11.75 42.16 -7.57
N LEU A 11 10.60 42.84 -7.48
CA LEU A 11 9.41 42.30 -6.79
C LEU A 11 8.83 41.09 -7.53
N GLU A 12 8.72 41.15 -8.87
CA GLU A 12 8.26 40.01 -9.67
C GLU A 12 9.17 38.79 -9.51
N TYR A 13 10.48 38.98 -9.48
CA TYR A 13 11.43 37.87 -9.27
C TYR A 13 11.30 37.26 -7.87
N ALA A 14 11.11 38.08 -6.84
CA ALA A 14 10.88 37.60 -5.48
C ALA A 14 9.56 36.81 -5.37
N GLU A 15 8.50 37.28 -6.03
CA GLU A 15 7.20 36.60 -6.04
C GLU A 15 7.25 35.28 -6.82
N LYS A 16 7.91 35.25 -7.97
CA LYS A 16 8.17 34.00 -8.72
C LYS A 16 8.96 33.00 -7.89
N GLY A 17 10.00 33.46 -7.18
CA GLY A 17 10.78 32.62 -6.28
C GLY A 17 9.94 32.03 -5.15
N LYS A 18 9.09 32.83 -4.52
CA LYS A 18 8.16 32.37 -3.46
C LYS A 18 7.17 31.33 -4.00
N ASN A 19 6.57 31.58 -5.15
CA ASN A 19 5.57 30.67 -5.74
C ASN A 19 6.21 29.34 -6.19
N ALA A 20 7.41 29.38 -6.76
CA ALA A 20 8.15 28.17 -7.13
C ALA A 20 8.51 27.31 -5.89
N ALA A 21 8.90 27.94 -4.78
CA ALA A 21 9.18 27.22 -3.54
C ALA A 21 7.93 26.58 -2.92
N LEU A 22 6.79 27.28 -3.00
CA LEU A 22 5.50 26.73 -2.54
C LEU A 22 5.06 25.54 -3.40
N ASP A 23 5.14 25.67 -4.73
CA ASP A 23 4.80 24.59 -5.67
C ASP A 23 5.66 23.33 -5.42
N LEU A 24 6.97 23.51 -5.25
CA LEU A 24 7.88 22.39 -4.95
C LEU A 24 7.54 21.71 -3.61
N ALA A 25 7.18 22.48 -2.60
CA ALA A 25 6.79 21.94 -1.30
C ALA A 25 5.46 21.17 -1.37
N GLU A 26 4.49 21.64 -2.14
CA GLU A 26 3.22 20.93 -2.37
C GLU A 26 3.45 19.61 -3.13
N LYS A 27 4.26 19.63 -4.18
CA LYS A 27 4.64 18.43 -4.93
C LYS A 27 5.38 17.41 -4.09
N GLY A 28 6.34 17.85 -3.27
CA GLY A 28 7.06 16.97 -2.35
C GLY A 28 6.14 16.28 -1.33
N LYS A 29 5.09 16.97 -0.87
CA LYS A 29 4.06 16.36 -0.02
C LYS A 29 3.27 15.30 -0.77
N THR A 30 2.83 15.61 -1.99
CA THR A 30 2.11 14.65 -2.84
C THR A 30 2.94 13.41 -3.11
N GLN A 31 4.24 13.56 -3.40
CA GLN A 31 5.14 12.43 -3.64
C GLN A 31 5.29 11.54 -2.40
N ALA A 32 5.42 12.14 -1.21
CA ALA A 32 5.45 11.38 0.04
C ALA A 32 4.14 10.61 0.32
N LEU A 33 2.98 11.20 -0.04
CA LEU A 33 1.68 10.51 0.07
C LEU A 33 1.59 9.32 -0.89
N ILE A 34 2.08 9.45 -2.12
CA ILE A 34 2.11 8.34 -3.09
C ILE A 34 2.93 7.16 -2.54
N VAL A 35 4.12 7.43 -2.01
CA VAL A 35 4.98 6.39 -1.42
C VAL A 35 4.30 5.74 -0.20
N ASN A 36 3.56 6.51 0.60
CA ASN A 36 2.80 5.97 1.72
C ASN A 36 1.70 5.02 1.26
N GLU A 37 0.90 5.41 0.26
CA GLU A 37 -0.17 4.58 -0.29
C GLU A 37 0.38 3.34 -1.00
N GLN A 38 1.49 3.44 -1.75
CA GLN A 38 2.18 2.27 -2.31
C GLN A 38 2.64 1.29 -1.22
N GLY A 39 3.11 1.78 -0.08
CA GLY A 39 3.45 0.96 1.07
C GLY A 39 2.23 0.24 1.68
N LYS A 40 1.05 0.87 1.66
CA LYS A 40 -0.21 0.24 2.08
C LYS A 40 -0.67 -0.80 1.06
N LEU A 41 -0.56 -0.52 -0.24
CA LEU A 41 -0.88 -1.43 -1.33
C LEU A 41 -0.09 -2.75 -1.20
N LEU A 42 1.23 -2.65 -1.05
CA LEU A 42 2.11 -3.81 -0.86
C LEU A 42 1.72 -4.66 0.37
N LYS A 43 1.37 -4.01 1.48
CA LYS A 43 0.91 -4.71 2.69
C LYS A 43 -0.42 -5.41 2.47
N ALA A 44 -1.40 -4.73 1.85
CA ALA A 44 -2.70 -5.30 1.55
C ALA A 44 -2.59 -6.50 0.60
N GLN A 45 -1.77 -6.40 -0.45
CA GLN A 45 -1.50 -7.49 -1.37
C GLN A 45 -0.86 -8.71 -0.67
N ARG A 46 0.12 -8.48 0.21
CA ARG A 46 0.74 -9.55 1.01
C ARG A 46 -0.27 -10.23 1.95
N GLN A 47 -1.12 -9.45 2.62
CA GLN A 47 -2.18 -9.98 3.47
C GLN A 47 -3.19 -10.82 2.68
N LEU A 48 -3.62 -10.33 1.52
CA LEU A 48 -4.51 -11.06 0.63
C LEU A 48 -3.89 -12.37 0.15
N GLY A 49 -2.62 -12.35 -0.30
CA GLY A 49 -1.91 -13.55 -0.72
C GLY A 49 -1.81 -14.59 0.40
N ALA A 50 -1.49 -14.16 1.62
CA ALA A 50 -1.42 -15.05 2.77
C ALA A 50 -2.79 -15.61 3.17
N LEU A 51 -3.86 -14.81 3.09
CA LEU A 51 -5.23 -15.26 3.32
C LEU A 51 -5.67 -16.30 2.28
N VAL A 52 -5.43 -16.04 1.00
CA VAL A 52 -5.77 -17.00 -0.07
C VAL A 52 -5.01 -18.32 0.13
N TYR A 53 -3.75 -18.25 0.53
CA TYR A 53 -2.96 -19.44 0.85
C TYR A 53 -3.53 -20.21 2.04
N SER A 54 -3.89 -19.54 3.15
CA SER A 54 -4.46 -20.21 4.33
C SER A 54 -5.80 -20.87 4.03
N LEU A 55 -6.66 -20.19 3.27
CA LEU A 55 -7.94 -20.71 2.80
C LEU A 55 -7.74 -21.97 1.94
N ALA A 56 -6.84 -21.91 0.95
CA ALA A 56 -6.52 -23.04 0.09
C ALA A 56 -5.96 -24.24 0.88
N LYS A 57 -5.05 -23.99 1.84
CA LYS A 57 -4.46 -25.02 2.69
C LYS A 57 -5.50 -25.66 3.61
N GLY A 58 -6.41 -24.87 4.16
CA GLY A 58 -7.51 -25.33 5.01
C GLY A 58 -8.65 -26.00 4.24
N LYS A 59 -8.67 -25.93 2.91
CA LYS A 59 -9.84 -26.26 2.07
C LYS A 59 -11.11 -25.51 2.53
N GLU A 60 -10.91 -24.31 3.06
CA GLU A 60 -11.97 -23.40 3.50
C GLU A 60 -12.15 -22.31 2.45
N GLU A 61 -13.39 -21.87 2.25
CA GLU A 61 -13.69 -20.76 1.34
C GLU A 61 -14.26 -19.61 2.13
N ASN A 62 -13.70 -18.42 1.92
CA ASN A 62 -14.22 -17.18 2.47
C ASN A 62 -14.15 -16.06 1.43
N GLN A 63 -14.85 -16.28 0.31
CA GLN A 63 -14.94 -15.29 -0.75
C GLN A 63 -15.33 -13.88 -0.28
N PRO A 64 -16.31 -13.66 0.62
CA PRO A 64 -16.63 -12.28 1.02
C PRO A 64 -15.49 -11.58 1.75
N LEU A 65 -14.57 -12.32 2.39
CA LEU A 65 -13.36 -11.73 2.97
C LEU A 65 -12.33 -11.40 1.89
N VAL A 66 -12.14 -12.29 0.92
CA VAL A 66 -11.26 -12.07 -0.25
C VAL A 66 -11.73 -10.85 -1.04
N ASP A 67 -13.03 -10.77 -1.37
CA ASP A 67 -13.66 -9.66 -2.07
C ASP A 67 -13.44 -8.34 -1.34
N ARG A 68 -13.61 -8.31 0.00
CA ARG A 68 -13.33 -7.11 0.80
C ARG A 68 -11.87 -6.65 0.69
N TYR A 69 -10.91 -7.57 0.66
CA TYR A 69 -9.50 -7.22 0.47
C TYR A 69 -9.23 -6.68 -0.94
N ILE A 70 -9.89 -7.23 -1.96
CA ILE A 70 -9.81 -6.73 -3.34
C ILE A 70 -10.36 -5.30 -3.41
N GLU A 71 -11.55 -5.05 -2.86
CA GLU A 71 -12.14 -3.70 -2.80
C GLU A 71 -11.23 -2.69 -2.07
N MET A 72 -10.57 -3.12 -0.99
CA MET A 72 -9.61 -2.27 -0.27
C MET A 72 -8.38 -1.96 -1.13
N ILE A 73 -7.86 -2.94 -1.87
CA ILE A 73 -6.75 -2.76 -2.81
C ILE A 73 -7.15 -1.79 -3.91
N ASP A 74 -8.31 -1.99 -4.53
CA ASP A 74 -8.85 -1.11 -5.58
C ASP A 74 -8.94 0.35 -5.10
N HIS A 75 -9.39 0.58 -3.86
CA HIS A 75 -9.45 1.92 -3.29
C HIS A 75 -8.06 2.54 -3.14
N ILE A 76 -7.06 1.77 -2.68
CA ILE A 76 -5.68 2.26 -2.56
C ILE A 76 -5.10 2.60 -3.95
N GLU A 77 -5.34 1.74 -4.94
CA GLU A 77 -4.90 1.97 -6.32
C GLU A 77 -5.52 3.23 -6.94
N GLN A 78 -6.83 3.46 -6.70
CA GLN A 78 -7.51 4.68 -7.13
C GLN A 78 -6.94 5.93 -6.47
N GLU A 79 -6.63 5.90 -5.18
CA GLU A 79 -6.03 7.03 -4.49
C GLU A 79 -4.59 7.30 -4.97
N ILE A 80 -3.81 6.26 -5.25
CA ILE A 80 -2.49 6.41 -5.89
C ILE A 80 -2.65 7.06 -7.28
N ALA A 81 -3.59 6.59 -8.10
CA ALA A 81 -3.84 7.15 -9.42
C ALA A 81 -4.27 8.63 -9.35
N ARG A 82 -5.12 8.98 -8.38
CA ARG A 82 -5.55 10.35 -8.12
C ARG A 82 -4.39 11.24 -7.71
N LEU A 83 -3.53 10.79 -6.79
CA LEU A 83 -2.35 11.53 -6.35
C LEU A 83 -1.35 11.71 -7.51
N LYS A 84 -1.10 10.66 -8.30
CA LYS A 84 -0.25 10.73 -9.50
C LYS A 84 -0.79 11.71 -10.54
N ALA A 85 -2.11 11.79 -10.73
CA ALA A 85 -2.72 12.74 -11.65
C ALA A 85 -2.53 14.22 -11.24
N SER A 86 -2.18 14.49 -9.99
CA SER A 86 -1.82 15.85 -9.53
C SER A 86 -0.36 16.22 -9.79
N LEU A 87 0.48 15.27 -10.23
CA LEU A 87 1.87 15.48 -10.61
C LEU A 87 2.01 15.52 -12.14
N THR A 88 3.09 16.12 -12.63
CA THR A 88 3.44 16.02 -14.05
C THR A 88 3.92 14.59 -14.39
N PRO A 89 3.88 14.17 -15.67
CA PRO A 89 4.32 12.83 -16.07
C PRO A 89 5.77 12.49 -15.69
N ALA A 90 6.67 13.48 -15.65
CA ALA A 90 8.06 13.28 -15.22
C ALA A 90 8.17 13.03 -13.71
N GLU A 91 7.43 13.79 -12.90
CA GLU A 91 7.40 13.67 -11.43
C GLU A 91 6.66 12.39 -10.97
N ALA A 92 5.64 11.96 -11.73
CA ALA A 92 4.93 10.70 -11.49
C ALA A 92 5.82 9.48 -11.74
N ALA A 93 6.71 9.54 -12.73
CA ALA A 93 7.68 8.48 -13.02
C ALA A 93 8.74 8.31 -11.91
N GLU A 94 9.14 9.40 -11.24
CA GLU A 94 10.04 9.34 -10.08
C GLU A 94 9.38 8.71 -8.85
N ALA A 95 8.05 8.79 -8.74
CA ALA A 95 7.27 8.14 -7.68
C ALA A 95 6.98 6.66 -7.96
N GLU A 96 7.29 6.16 -9.16
CA GLU A 96 7.29 4.73 -9.47
C GLU A 96 8.65 4.14 -9.11
N TYR A 97 8.90 3.98 -7.80
CA TYR A 97 9.97 3.09 -7.37
C TYR A 97 9.58 1.65 -7.74
N VAL A 98 10.17 1.17 -8.83
CA VAL A 98 10.11 -0.21 -9.30
C VAL A 98 10.70 -1.09 -8.22
N VAL A 99 9.83 -1.68 -7.38
CA VAL A 99 10.18 -2.88 -6.63
C VAL A 99 10.28 -3.99 -7.66
N HIS A 100 11.47 -4.16 -8.22
CA HIS A 100 11.87 -5.41 -8.87
C HIS A 100 12.00 -6.45 -7.74
N GLU A 101 10.87 -7.01 -7.29
CA GLU A 101 10.91 -8.30 -6.61
C GLU A 101 11.19 -9.32 -7.72
N GLU A 102 12.47 -9.60 -7.95
CA GLU A 102 12.92 -10.83 -8.58
C GLU A 102 12.30 -11.97 -7.76
N VAL A 103 11.26 -12.62 -8.30
CA VAL A 103 10.67 -13.82 -7.71
C VAL A 103 11.59 -14.98 -8.09
N PRO A 104 12.35 -15.60 -7.16
CA PRO A 104 12.91 -16.91 -7.44
C PRO A 104 11.75 -17.89 -7.30
N ALA A 105 11.24 -18.33 -8.44
CA ALA A 105 10.38 -19.49 -8.52
C ALA A 105 11.20 -20.72 -8.15
N ASP A 106 10.99 -21.26 -6.96
CA ASP A 106 11.36 -22.65 -6.66
C ASP A 106 10.43 -23.24 -5.58
N GLN A 107 9.59 -24.17 -6.03
CA GLN A 107 8.97 -25.25 -5.27
C GLN A 107 9.45 -26.54 -5.96
N PRO A 108 9.58 -27.70 -5.29
CA PRO A 108 8.58 -28.29 -4.37
C PRO A 108 9.26 -28.93 -3.11
N GLU A 109 8.64 -29.58 -2.11
CA GLU A 109 7.57 -30.59 -2.03
C GLU A 109 7.32 -30.94 -0.52
N ALA A 110 6.14 -31.50 -0.19
CA ALA A 110 5.71 -32.01 1.14
C ALA A 110 6.28 -33.46 1.41
N PRO A 111 5.96 -34.26 2.49
CA PRO A 111 4.82 -34.19 3.43
C PRO A 111 5.04 -34.71 4.90
N ALA A 112 3.91 -34.89 5.63
CA ALA A 112 3.63 -35.71 6.86
C ALA A 112 3.32 -34.87 8.12
N ALA A 113 2.05 -34.74 8.55
CA ALA A 113 1.22 -35.67 9.35
C ALA A 113 1.48 -35.59 10.87
N GLU A 114 0.49 -35.10 11.64
CA GLU A 114 -0.10 -35.75 12.84
C GLU A 114 -1.08 -34.79 13.56
N ALA A 115 -2.22 -35.34 13.98
CA ALA A 115 -3.28 -34.62 14.69
C ALA A 115 -2.98 -34.55 16.19
N VAL A 116 -3.07 -33.35 16.78
CA VAL A 116 -2.97 -33.08 18.22
C VAL A 116 -4.08 -32.07 18.57
N PRO A 117 -4.73 -32.13 19.77
CA PRO A 117 -5.98 -31.43 20.04
C PRO A 117 -5.83 -29.90 20.00
N GLU A 118 -6.80 -29.25 19.36
CA GLU A 118 -6.83 -27.80 19.11
C GLU A 118 -7.09 -27.02 20.41
N GLU A 119 -6.05 -26.38 20.97
CA GLU A 119 -6.24 -25.23 21.86
C GLU A 119 -6.38 -23.99 20.97
N HIS A 120 -7.62 -23.59 20.68
CA HIS A 120 -7.86 -22.40 19.86
C HIS A 120 -7.44 -21.13 20.63
N LYS A 121 -6.46 -20.39 20.11
CA LYS A 121 -6.34 -18.96 20.44
C LYS A 121 -7.54 -18.22 19.87
N ALA A 122 -7.93 -17.11 20.48
CA ALA A 122 -8.99 -16.24 19.95
C ALA A 122 -8.35 -15.07 19.21
N CYS A 123 -8.91 -14.70 18.05
CA CYS A 123 -8.45 -13.54 17.31
C CYS A 123 -8.63 -12.27 18.16
N PRO A 124 -7.57 -11.45 18.38
CA PRO A 124 -7.65 -10.25 19.21
C PRO A 124 -8.52 -9.14 18.60
N GLN A 125 -8.86 -9.22 17.31
CA GLN A 125 -9.69 -8.24 16.62
C GLN A 125 -11.18 -8.60 16.60
N CYS A 126 -11.54 -9.88 16.49
CA CYS A 126 -12.94 -10.29 16.31
C CYS A 126 -13.42 -11.40 17.23
N GLY A 127 -12.55 -11.93 18.09
CA GLY A 127 -12.87 -12.99 19.06
C GLY A 127 -13.15 -14.36 18.45
N ALA A 128 -12.95 -14.56 17.14
CA ALA A 128 -13.13 -15.87 16.51
C ALA A 128 -12.08 -16.88 17.01
N PRO A 129 -12.45 -18.16 17.21
CA PRO A 129 -11.46 -19.21 17.42
C PRO A 129 -10.55 -19.29 16.19
N VAL A 130 -9.24 -19.29 16.42
CA VAL A 130 -8.19 -19.42 15.41
C VAL A 130 -7.28 -20.57 15.83
N SER A 131 -6.82 -21.36 14.87
CA SER A 131 -5.85 -22.43 15.16
C SER A 131 -4.50 -21.82 15.58
N ASP A 132 -3.73 -22.54 16.41
CA ASP A 132 -2.45 -22.04 16.96
C ASP A 132 -1.40 -21.73 15.87
N ASP A 133 -1.50 -22.40 14.71
CA ASP A 133 -0.63 -22.21 13.55
C ASP A 133 -1.17 -21.18 12.55
N ALA A 134 -2.33 -20.57 12.81
CA ALA A 134 -2.92 -19.59 11.91
C ALA A 134 -2.16 -18.26 11.98
N LEU A 135 -1.58 -17.84 10.85
CA LEU A 135 -0.96 -16.52 10.69
C LEU A 135 -2.00 -15.38 10.57
N PHE A 136 -3.23 -15.72 10.20
CA PHE A 136 -4.32 -14.78 9.97
C PHE A 136 -5.65 -15.35 10.44
N CYS A 137 -6.54 -14.49 10.91
CA CYS A 137 -7.87 -14.89 11.33
C CYS A 137 -8.77 -15.16 10.11
N ASN A 138 -9.24 -16.38 9.97
CA ASN A 138 -10.16 -16.77 8.90
C ASN A 138 -11.51 -16.03 8.93
N LYS A 139 -11.90 -15.40 10.05
CA LYS A 139 -13.16 -14.65 10.17
C LYS A 139 -13.05 -13.17 9.81
N CYS A 140 -11.93 -12.51 10.10
CA CYS A 140 -11.79 -11.06 9.94
C CYS A 140 -10.55 -10.60 9.17
N GLY A 141 -9.65 -11.51 8.81
CA GLY A 141 -8.42 -11.20 8.08
C GLY A 141 -7.30 -10.61 8.93
N ALA A 142 -7.55 -10.33 10.22
CA ALA A 142 -6.52 -9.80 11.10
C ALA A 142 -5.31 -10.75 11.18
N GLN A 143 -4.11 -10.19 11.10
CA GLN A 143 -2.87 -10.91 11.36
C GLN A 143 -2.80 -11.31 12.85
N LEU A 144 -2.39 -12.55 13.12
CA LEU A 144 -2.38 -13.17 14.46
C LEU A 144 -0.96 -13.26 15.03
#